data_AF-A0A3D8MRQ7-F1
#
_entry.id   AF-A0A3D8MRQ7-F1
#
_cell.length_a   1.000
_cell.length_b   1.000
_cell.length_c   1.000
_cell.angle_alpha   90.00
_cell.angle_beta   90.00
_cell.angle_gamma   90.00
#
_symmetry.space_group_name_H-M   'P 1'
#
loop_
_entity.id
_entity.type
_entity.pdbx_description
1 polymer ?
#
loop_
_entity_poly.entity_id
_entity_poly.type
_entity_poly.pdbx_seq_one_letter_code
_entity_poly.pdbx_strand_id
1 'polypeptide(L)'
;MPQGRSYSGLWYSQQFEHMYLEQVGDRVTGVYSYGSGGTIEGELNGNRLLFDWEEPGDRSQARASMRGQGYFLLVDDASTVRLEGEWGYGDDRRGKGPWTAEYIRELEADDPATVQHIRQVH
;
A
#
# COMPACT_ATOMS: atom_id res chain seq x y z
N MET A 1 -4.36 14.25 -12.25
CA MET A 1 -3.13 13.42 -12.21
C MET A 1 -2.15 13.94 -13.25
N PRO A 2 -0.87 14.18 -12.94
CA PRO A 2 0.12 14.49 -13.96
C PRO A 2 0.36 13.24 -14.84
N GLN A 3 0.34 13.43 -16.16
CA GLN A 3 0.86 12.54 -17.22
C GLN A 3 0.55 11.01 -17.15
N GLY A 4 -0.70 10.63 -16.87
CA GLY A 4 -1.19 9.27 -17.19
C GLY A 4 -0.66 8.13 -16.30
N ARG A 5 0.01 8.45 -15.19
CA ARG A 5 0.41 7.43 -14.21
C ARG A 5 -0.69 7.17 -13.18
N SER A 6 -0.79 5.91 -12.81
CA SER A 6 -1.73 5.32 -11.87
C SER A 6 -0.98 4.87 -10.61
N TYR A 7 -1.68 4.70 -9.50
CA TYR A 7 -1.15 3.97 -8.35
C TYR A 7 -1.04 2.45 -8.61
N SER A 8 -1.63 1.96 -9.71
CA SER A 8 -1.54 0.55 -10.11
C SER A 8 -0.09 0.12 -10.33
N GLY A 9 0.32 -1.00 -9.72
CA GLY A 9 1.63 -1.59 -9.93
C GLY A 9 2.14 -2.37 -8.73
N LEU A 10 3.29 -3.02 -8.94
CA LEU A 10 4.14 -3.53 -7.88
C LEU A 10 5.09 -2.43 -7.43
N TRP A 11 5.07 -2.14 -6.13
CA TRP A 11 5.93 -1.18 -5.47
C TRP A 11 6.77 -1.89 -4.41
N TYR A 12 7.96 -1.36 -4.12
CA TYR A 12 8.78 -1.84 -3.00
C TYR A 12 8.98 -0.74 -1.97
N SER A 13 8.53 -0.99 -0.75
CA SER A 13 8.76 -0.16 0.41
C SER A 13 9.86 -0.76 1.28
N GLN A 14 10.81 0.05 1.72
CA GLN A 14 11.78 -0.40 2.72
C GLN A 14 11.14 -0.64 4.10
N GLN A 15 9.98 -0.02 4.37
CA GLN A 15 9.26 -0.16 5.62
C GLN A 15 8.28 -1.34 5.60
N PHE A 16 7.61 -1.55 4.45
CA PHE A 16 6.49 -2.48 4.32
C PHE A 16 6.63 -3.52 3.20
N GLU A 17 7.83 -3.65 2.64
CA GLU A 17 8.19 -4.58 1.58
C GLU A 17 7.35 -4.42 0.30
N HIS A 18 7.03 -5.51 -0.39
CA HIS A 18 6.29 -5.47 -1.65
C HIS A 18 4.86 -5.01 -1.41
N MET A 19 4.38 -4.11 -2.26
CA MET A 19 3.01 -3.62 -2.26
C MET A 19 2.42 -3.81 -3.67
N TYR A 20 1.29 -4.49 -3.74
CA TYR A 20 0.56 -4.78 -4.96
C TYR A 20 -0.70 -3.92 -4.95
N LEU A 21 -0.68 -2.83 -5.71
CA LEU A 21 -1.75 -1.83 -5.72
C LEU A 21 -2.49 -1.86 -7.05
N GLU A 22 -3.82 -1.75 -7.01
CA GLU A 22 -4.70 -1.64 -8.16
C GLU A 22 -5.58 -0.40 -7.99
N GLN A 23 -5.59 0.45 -9.03
CA GLN A 23 -6.46 1.62 -9.10
C GLN A 23 -7.55 1.42 -10.15
N VAL A 24 -8.80 1.65 -9.74
CA VAL A 24 -9.98 1.70 -10.64
C VAL A 24 -10.70 3.03 -10.42
N GLY A 25 -10.60 3.94 -11.39
CA GLY A 25 -11.08 5.30 -11.24
C GLY A 25 -10.32 6.02 -10.11
N ASP A 26 -11.05 6.50 -9.11
CA ASP A 26 -10.48 7.17 -7.93
C ASP A 26 -10.23 6.21 -6.76
N ARG A 27 -10.64 4.94 -6.85
CA ARG A 27 -10.44 3.94 -5.80
C ARG A 27 -9.11 3.21 -6.00
N VAL A 28 -8.35 3.04 -4.93
CA VAL A 28 -7.13 2.22 -4.90
C VAL A 28 -7.29 1.14 -3.84
N THR A 29 -7.01 -0.09 -4.21
CA THR A 29 -6.98 -1.25 -3.30
C THR A 29 -5.68 -2.00 -3.47
N GLY A 30 -5.25 -2.74 -2.46
CA GLY A 30 -4.06 -3.56 -2.59
C GLY A 30 -3.68 -4.33 -1.34
N VAL A 31 -2.57 -5.03 -1.43
CA VAL A 31 -1.94 -5.75 -0.32
C VAL A 31 -0.46 -5.44 -0.24
N TYR A 32 0.11 -5.58 0.95
CA TYR A 32 1.56 -5.51 1.15
C TYR A 32 2.08 -6.74 1.88
N SER A 33 3.37 -7.05 1.74
CA SER A 33 3.96 -8.32 2.21
C SER A 33 4.57 -8.29 3.61
N TYR A 34 4.77 -7.11 4.20
CA TYR A 34 5.36 -7.01 5.55
C TYR A 34 4.65 -7.86 6.60
N GLY A 35 5.46 -8.57 7.40
CA GLY A 35 4.98 -9.44 8.47
C GLY A 35 4.15 -10.61 7.92
N SER A 36 2.86 -10.63 8.22
CA SER A 36 1.91 -11.64 7.70
C SER A 36 1.04 -11.10 6.56
N GLY A 37 1.44 -9.96 5.99
CA GLY A 37 0.71 -9.17 5.02
C GLY A 37 -0.40 -8.31 5.63
N GLY A 38 -0.77 -7.27 4.88
CA GLY A 38 -1.87 -6.37 5.20
C GLY A 38 -2.57 -5.85 3.95
N THR A 39 -3.72 -5.20 4.13
CA THR A 39 -4.52 -4.59 3.07
C THR A 39 -4.39 -3.07 3.09
N ILE A 40 -4.60 -2.47 1.93
CA ILE A 40 -4.75 -1.03 1.74
C ILE A 40 -6.02 -0.79 0.93
N GLU A 41 -6.88 0.13 1.38
CA GLU A 41 -8.04 0.61 0.63
C GLU A 41 -8.15 2.11 0.80
N GLY A 42 -8.36 2.84 -0.30
CA GLY A 42 -8.44 4.28 -0.24
C GLY A 42 -8.98 4.92 -1.50
N GLU A 43 -9.10 6.25 -1.45
CA GLU A 43 -9.58 7.08 -2.55
C GLU A 43 -8.63 8.23 -2.85
N LEU A 44 -8.58 8.61 -4.12
CA LEU A 44 -7.83 9.76 -4.60
C LEU A 44 -8.55 11.07 -4.26
N ASN A 45 -7.80 11.99 -3.68
CA ASN A 45 -8.13 13.39 -3.56
C ASN A 45 -7.05 14.20 -4.29
N GLY A 46 -7.30 14.49 -5.57
CA GLY A 46 -6.31 15.10 -6.46
C GLY A 46 -5.15 14.14 -6.73
N ASN A 47 -3.92 14.52 -6.36
CA ASN A 47 -2.72 13.66 -6.46
C ASN A 47 -2.37 12.94 -5.13
N ARG A 48 -3.31 12.89 -4.19
CA ARG A 48 -3.11 12.25 -2.90
C ARG A 48 -4.07 11.09 -2.75
N LEU A 49 -3.54 9.90 -2.56
CA LEU A 49 -4.31 8.76 -2.07
C LEU A 49 -4.46 8.89 -0.56
N LEU A 50 -5.68 8.92 -0.06
CA LEU A 50 -6.00 8.77 1.36
C LEU A 50 -6.49 7.35 1.58
N PHE A 51 -5.87 6.62 2.49
CA PHE A 51 -6.15 5.19 2.64
C PHE A 51 -6.27 4.76 4.10
N ASP A 52 -7.00 3.67 4.29
CA ASP A 52 -7.03 2.83 5.48
C ASP A 52 -6.14 1.61 5.21
N TRP A 53 -5.46 1.12 6.25
CA TRP A 53 -4.68 -0.11 6.21
C TRP A 53 -5.09 -1.05 7.34
N GLU A 54 -5.04 -2.35 7.09
CA GLU A 54 -5.31 -3.39 8.09
C GLU A 54 -4.31 -4.54 7.99
N GLU A 55 -3.70 -4.89 9.12
CA GLU A 55 -2.98 -6.15 9.30
C GLU A 55 -3.88 -7.12 10.05
N PRO A 56 -4.39 -8.17 9.38
CA PRO A 56 -5.21 -9.16 10.05
C PRO A 56 -4.37 -9.85 11.13
N GLY A 57 -4.97 -9.98 12.32
CA GLY A 57 -4.39 -10.72 13.43
C GLY A 57 -4.21 -12.21 13.13
N ASP A 58 -3.59 -12.91 14.07
CA ASP A 58 -3.45 -14.36 14.04
C ASP A 58 -3.73 -14.92 15.43
N ARG A 59 -4.87 -15.62 15.56
CA ARG A 59 -5.28 -16.24 16.83
C ARG A 59 -4.34 -17.34 17.27
N SER A 60 -3.72 -18.08 16.34
CA SER A 60 -2.77 -19.15 16.68
C SER A 60 -1.49 -18.60 17.35
N GLN A 61 -1.16 -17.34 17.04
CA GLN A 61 -0.01 -16.60 17.57
C GLN A 61 -0.40 -15.57 18.63
N ALA A 62 -1.66 -15.56 19.09
CA ALA A 62 -2.21 -14.54 19.99
C ALA A 62 -1.96 -13.07 19.53
N ARG A 63 -1.87 -12.85 18.21
CA ARG A 63 -1.65 -11.52 17.62
C ARG A 63 -2.98 -10.87 17.28
N ALA A 64 -3.24 -9.69 17.84
CA ALA A 64 -4.42 -8.89 17.50
C ALA A 64 -4.28 -8.27 16.10
N SER A 65 -5.42 -7.98 15.46
CA SER A 65 -5.43 -7.18 14.24
C SER A 65 -4.99 -5.75 14.55
N MET A 66 -4.26 -5.14 13.62
CA MET A 66 -3.88 -3.73 13.69
C MET A 66 -4.46 -3.01 12.49
N ARG A 67 -4.82 -1.75 12.68
CA ARG A 67 -5.35 -0.92 11.61
C ARG A 67 -4.99 0.54 11.81
N GLY A 68 -5.06 1.29 10.74
CA GLY A 68 -4.92 2.73 10.80
C GLY A 68 -5.13 3.39 9.46
N GLN A 69 -4.66 4.62 9.37
CA GLN A 69 -4.82 5.45 8.19
C GLN A 69 -3.48 5.98 7.71
N GLY A 70 -3.44 6.38 6.45
CA GLY A 70 -2.27 7.00 5.85
C GLY A 70 -2.61 7.82 4.62
N TYR A 71 -1.57 8.36 4.00
CA TYR A 71 -1.68 8.95 2.68
C TYR A 71 -0.44 8.68 1.85
N PHE A 72 -0.62 8.64 0.53
CA PHE A 72 0.48 8.64 -0.43
C PHE A 72 0.33 9.79 -1.40
N LEU A 73 1.46 10.41 -1.74
CA LEU A 73 1.64 11.27 -2.88
C LEU A 73 2.42 10.49 -3.94
N LEU A 74 1.90 10.45 -5.16
CA LEU A 74 2.65 9.92 -6.30
C LEU A 74 3.60 11.01 -6.80
N VAL A 75 4.90 10.73 -6.72
CA VAL A 75 5.99 11.60 -7.13
C VAL A 75 6.67 10.97 -8.35
N ASP A 76 6.82 11.78 -9.38
CA ASP A 76 7.40 11.41 -10.66
C ASP A 76 8.42 12.47 -11.05
N ASP A 77 9.70 12.12 -10.97
CA ASP A 77 10.82 13.02 -11.26
C ASP A 77 11.50 12.72 -12.59
N ALA A 78 10.78 12.09 -13.53
CA ALA A 78 11.24 11.61 -14.83
C ALA A 78 12.28 10.46 -14.79
N SER A 79 13.07 10.36 -13.72
CA SER A 79 14.03 9.26 -13.52
C SER A 79 13.47 8.12 -12.69
N THR A 80 12.60 8.44 -11.72
CA THR A 80 12.02 7.49 -10.78
C THR A 80 10.55 7.81 -10.54
N VAL A 81 9.79 6.78 -10.20
CA VAL A 81 8.40 6.90 -9.76
C VAL A 81 8.34 6.33 -8.35
N ARG A 82 7.82 7.13 -7.43
CA ARG A 82 7.76 6.75 -6.02
C ARG A 82 6.50 7.24 -5.35
N LEU A 83 6.12 6.52 -4.31
CA LEU A 83 5.11 6.94 -3.34
C LEU A 83 5.83 7.57 -2.14
N GLU A 84 5.37 8.74 -1.75
CA GLU A 84 5.78 9.41 -0.52
C GLU A 84 4.58 9.62 0.39
N GLY A 85 4.72 9.21 1.64
CA GLY A 85 3.58 9.20 2.55
C GLY A 85 3.96 9.13 4.01
N GLU A 86 2.93 9.16 4.84
CA GLU A 86 3.00 8.83 6.26
C GLU A 86 1.80 7.97 6.62
N TRP A 87 1.90 7.34 7.79
CA TRP A 87 0.85 6.53 8.37
C TRP A 87 0.71 6.75 9.87
N GLY A 88 -0.43 6.36 10.41
CA GLY A 88 -0.73 6.31 11.83
C GLY A 88 -1.68 5.16 12.18
N TYR A 89 -1.97 5.00 13.47
CA TYR A 89 -2.93 4.00 13.97
C TYR A 89 -4.32 4.62 14.13
N GLY A 90 -5.36 3.79 14.03
CA GLY A 90 -6.74 4.25 14.18
C GLY A 90 -7.08 5.33 13.16
N ASP A 91 -7.59 6.46 13.62
CA ASP A 91 -8.01 7.57 12.75
C ASP A 91 -6.88 8.57 12.44
N ASP A 92 -5.67 8.31 12.96
CA ASP A 92 -4.50 9.13 12.67
C ASP A 92 -3.88 8.73 11.33
N ARG A 93 -3.81 9.68 10.38
CA ARG A 93 -3.14 9.50 9.08
C ARG A 93 -1.62 9.65 9.13
N ARG A 94 -1.06 9.96 10.30
CA ARG A 94 0.33 10.42 10.48
C ARG A 94 0.89 10.04 11.86
N GLY A 95 2.18 10.25 12.05
CA GLY A 95 2.82 10.21 13.36
C GLY A 95 3.45 8.87 13.75
N LYS A 96 3.44 7.87 12.86
CA LYS A 96 4.21 6.63 13.03
C LYS A 96 5.43 6.50 12.12
N GLY A 97 5.58 7.41 11.18
CA GLY A 97 6.77 7.55 10.37
C GLY A 97 6.44 7.61 8.88
N PRO A 98 7.48 7.70 8.05
CA PRO A 98 7.32 7.69 6.61
C PRO A 98 6.82 6.31 6.14
N TRP A 99 5.98 6.32 5.12
CA TRP A 99 5.72 5.18 4.27
C TRP A 99 6.08 5.58 2.84
N THR A 100 7.20 5.04 2.36
CA THR A 100 7.72 5.33 1.03
C THR A 100 7.82 4.04 0.22
N ALA A 101 7.58 4.11 -1.08
CA ALA A 101 7.76 2.97 -1.96
C ALA A 101 8.24 3.39 -3.35
N GLU A 102 9.07 2.58 -3.99
CA GLU A 102 9.53 2.78 -5.37
C GLU A 102 8.76 1.87 -6.32
N TYR A 103 8.41 2.38 -7.49
CA TYR A 103 7.74 1.59 -8.52
C TYR A 103 8.71 0.54 -9.08
N ILE A 104 8.25 -0.70 -9.19
CA ILE A 104 9.04 -1.81 -9.74
C ILE A 104 8.56 -2.16 -11.14
N ARG A 105 7.28 -2.53 -11.28
CA ARG A 105 6.67 -2.96 -12.55
C ARG A 105 5.15 -2.88 -12.49
N GLU A 106 4.52 -3.09 -13.64
CA GLU A 106 3.06 -3.26 -13.71
C GLU A 106 2.65 -4.55 -12.97
N LEU A 107 1.40 -4.60 -12.50
CA LEU A 107 0.84 -5.82 -11.93
C LEU A 107 0.70 -6.90 -13.01
N GLU A 108 1.03 -8.12 -12.63
CA GLU A 108 0.87 -9.33 -13.42
C GLU A 108 -0.31 -10.15 -12.87
N ALA A 109 -0.87 -11.05 -13.68
CA ALA A 109 -2.09 -11.77 -13.33
C ALA A 109 -1.91 -12.74 -12.13
N ASP A 110 -0.69 -13.17 -11.87
CA ASP A 110 -0.30 -14.04 -10.78
C ASP A 110 0.20 -13.28 -9.54
N ASP A 111 0.21 -11.95 -9.57
CA ASP A 111 0.57 -11.18 -8.39
C ASP A 111 -0.44 -11.36 -7.24
N PRO A 112 0.02 -11.31 -5.99
CA PRO A 112 -0.85 -11.31 -4.83
C PRO A 112 -1.88 -10.18 -4.82
N ALA A 113 -3.16 -10.55 -4.90
CA ALA A 113 -4.30 -9.65 -4.68
C ALA A 113 -4.90 -9.77 -3.27
N THR A 114 -4.46 -10.75 -2.47
CA THR A 114 -5.01 -11.02 -1.13
C THR A 114 -3.90 -11.36 -0.13
N VAL A 115 -4.15 -11.09 1.15
CA VAL A 115 -3.23 -11.43 2.24
C VAL A 115 -3.03 -12.96 2.33
N GLN A 116 -4.04 -13.76 2.01
CA GLN A 116 -3.92 -15.21 1.96
C GLN A 116 -2.92 -15.66 0.88
N HIS A 117 -2.94 -15.01 -0.29
CA HIS A 117 -1.98 -15.30 -1.34
C HIS A 117 -0.55 -14.94 -0.90
N ILE A 118 -0.35 -13.76 -0.29
CA ILE A 118 0.95 -13.34 0.27
C ILE A 118 1.55 -14.43 1.18
N ARG A 119 0.76 -14.99 2.09
CA ARG A 119 1.19 -16.01 3.06
C ARG A 119 1.55 -17.38 2.46
N GLN A 120 1.24 -17.60 1.19
CA GLN A 120 1.59 -18.83 0.48
C GLN A 120 2.88 -18.71 -0.32
N VAL A 121 3.25 -17.48 -0.70
CA VAL A 121 4.40 -17.19 -1.55
C VAL A 121 5.60 -16.61 -0.78
N HIS A 122 5.38 -16.12 0.44
CA HIS A 122 6.38 -15.60 1.37
C HIS A 122 6.37 -16.40 2.67
#